data_AF-A0A495BGU7-F1
#
_entry.id   AF-A0A495BGU7-F1
#
_cell.length_a   1.000
_cell.length_b   1.000
_cell.length_c   1.000
_cell.angle_alpha   90.00
_cell.angle_beta   90.00
_cell.angle_gamma   90.00
#
_symmetry.space_group_name_H-M   'P 1'
#
loop_
_entity.id
_entity.type
_entity.pdbx_description
1 polymer ?
#
loop_
_entity_poly.entity_id
_entity_poly.type
_entity_poly.pdbx_seq_one_letter_code
_entity_poly.pdbx_strand_id
1 'polypeptide(L)'
;MNTIVKTLFSVALLTWMHASHAELVLDTKYLGSDKELKELSSTLQVSNFFEGHEEKIEADLLARGEIAPASIPLISWGCCGHAHAIFNGKDYYLRAFNYTVAAQRLEYEKSTVEKRKHRTLPGGGACVLYVNDKDLNKVAALKISLPENNYGTWCNGVDGIGSAGKGRDGVLIPISYYLTDNTPAKRPEEIGQGWRYMTVLIRFAEVDGKLSLTQDDRCLGNPNKYKEIPSARKALSRCEGQ
;
A
#
# COMPACT_ATOMS: atom_id res chain seq x y z
N MET A 1 -40.13 -61.62 28.26
CA MET A 1 -40.02 -61.86 26.81
C MET A 1 -39.72 -60.54 26.12
N ASN A 2 -38.47 -60.40 25.67
CA ASN A 2 -38.03 -59.74 24.42
C ASN A 2 -38.28 -58.23 24.19
N THR A 3 -37.32 -57.38 23.80
CA THR A 3 -35.85 -57.42 23.67
C THR A 3 -35.36 -56.00 23.27
N ILE A 4 -34.11 -55.63 23.63
CA ILE A 4 -33.12 -54.81 22.85
C ILE A 4 -33.45 -53.31 22.64
N VAL A 5 -32.90 -52.34 23.40
CA VAL A 5 -31.55 -51.70 23.30
C VAL A 5 -31.08 -51.36 21.87
N LYS A 6 -31.09 -50.07 21.50
CA LYS A 6 -30.08 -49.51 20.58
C LYS A 6 -29.90 -48.00 20.75
N THR A 7 -28.80 -47.67 21.40
CA THR A 7 -28.07 -46.42 21.44
C THR A 7 -27.69 -45.94 20.03
N LEU A 8 -27.85 -44.65 19.75
CA LEU A 8 -27.13 -43.88 18.72
C LEU A 8 -27.21 -42.40 19.16
N PHE A 9 -26.36 -41.96 20.10
CA PHE A 9 -25.17 -41.17 19.78
C PHE A 9 -25.33 -40.29 18.52
N SER A 10 -26.15 -39.25 18.61
CA SER A 10 -25.98 -38.06 17.76
C SER A 10 -24.93 -37.14 18.38
N VAL A 11 -23.69 -37.60 18.32
CA VAL A 11 -22.50 -36.74 18.35
C VAL A 11 -22.16 -36.51 16.88
N ALA A 12 -22.68 -35.43 16.31
CA ALA A 12 -22.28 -34.99 14.98
C ALA A 12 -22.11 -33.47 15.01
N LEU A 13 -20.88 -33.09 15.35
CA LEU A 13 -20.20 -31.87 14.95
C LEU A 13 -21.07 -30.59 14.90
N LEU A 14 -21.26 -29.98 16.08
CA LEU A 14 -21.05 -28.54 16.16
C LEU A 14 -19.58 -28.31 15.80
N THR A 15 -19.32 -28.10 14.51
CA THR A 15 -18.12 -27.40 14.09
C THR A 15 -18.16 -26.05 14.81
N TRP A 16 -17.45 -25.99 15.93
CA TRP A 16 -16.77 -24.77 16.31
C TRP A 16 -15.90 -24.41 15.12
N MET A 17 -16.49 -23.71 14.15
CA MET A 17 -15.76 -22.77 13.34
C MET A 17 -15.11 -21.87 14.38
N HIS A 18 -13.88 -22.22 14.73
CA HIS A 18 -12.96 -21.26 15.27
C HIS A 18 -13.02 -20.17 14.22
N ALA A 19 -13.69 -19.07 14.54
CA ALA A 19 -13.43 -17.81 13.90
C ALA A 19 -11.96 -17.58 14.21
N SER A 20 -11.09 -18.16 13.38
CA SER A 20 -9.68 -17.84 13.31
C SER A 20 -9.71 -16.38 12.95
N HIS A 21 -9.74 -15.51 13.95
CA HIS A 21 -9.38 -14.13 13.74
C HIS A 21 -7.98 -14.21 13.17
N ALA A 22 -7.89 -13.91 11.87
CA ALA A 22 -6.61 -13.86 11.22
C ALA A 22 -5.77 -12.86 12.03
N GLU A 23 -4.59 -13.28 12.44
CA GLU A 23 -3.66 -12.38 13.10
C GLU A 23 -2.69 -11.91 12.03
N LEU A 24 -2.86 -10.67 11.58
CA LEU A 24 -1.87 -10.03 10.72
C LEU A 24 -0.63 -9.71 11.58
N VAL A 25 0.34 -10.63 11.55
CA VAL A 25 1.67 -10.37 12.10
C VAL A 25 2.48 -9.63 11.04
N LEU A 26 2.93 -8.43 11.37
CA LEU A 26 3.81 -7.65 10.50
C LEU A 26 5.22 -7.67 11.08
N ASP A 27 6.16 -8.28 10.36
CA ASP A 27 7.58 -8.11 10.63
C ASP A 27 8.08 -6.91 9.84
N THR A 28 8.43 -5.85 10.57
CA THR A 28 9.02 -4.65 10.00
C THR A 28 10.54 -4.73 9.94
N LYS A 29 11.16 -5.91 9.98
CA LYS A 29 12.62 -6.10 9.83
C LYS A 29 13.24 -5.37 8.65
N TYR A 30 12.45 -5.01 7.65
CA TYR A 30 12.86 -4.24 6.47
C TYR A 30 12.72 -2.72 6.62
N LEU A 31 12.15 -2.21 7.72
CA LEU A 31 12.25 -0.80 8.15
C LEU A 31 13.66 -0.55 8.73
N GLY A 32 14.69 -0.82 7.92
CA GLY A 32 16.06 -0.55 8.31
C GLY A 32 16.27 0.95 8.34
N SER A 33 16.86 1.44 9.43
CA SER A 33 17.69 2.65 9.33
C SER A 33 18.68 2.47 8.18
N ASP A 34 19.11 3.54 7.50
CA ASP A 34 20.09 3.50 6.39
C ASP A 34 21.36 2.66 6.69
N LYS A 35 21.62 2.40 7.98
CA LYS A 35 22.70 1.59 8.50
C LYS A 35 22.42 0.07 8.43
N GLU A 36 21.22 -0.38 8.75
CA GLU A 36 20.82 -1.80 8.66
C GLU A 36 20.54 -2.23 7.22
N LEU A 37 20.02 -1.32 6.38
CA LEU A 37 19.90 -1.54 4.93
C LEU A 37 21.28 -1.72 4.27
N LYS A 38 22.31 -1.00 4.73
CA LYS A 38 23.70 -1.18 4.26
C LYS A 38 24.33 -2.51 4.70
N GLU A 39 23.96 -3.01 5.88
CA GLU A 39 24.44 -4.32 6.36
C GLU A 39 23.69 -5.49 5.67
N LEU A 40 22.40 -5.35 5.38
CA LEU A 40 21.63 -6.32 4.58
C LEU A 40 22.00 -6.29 3.08
N SER A 41 22.27 -5.11 2.51
CA SER A 41 22.75 -4.95 1.13
C SER A 41 24.15 -5.50 0.89
N SER A 42 24.87 -5.88 1.95
CA SER A 42 26.15 -6.59 1.81
C SER A 42 25.99 -8.03 1.31
N THR A 43 24.75 -8.55 1.31
CA THR A 43 24.42 -9.79 0.62
C THR A 43 23.87 -9.47 -0.77
N LEU A 44 24.63 -9.83 -1.81
CA LEU A 44 24.28 -9.71 -3.24
C LEU A 44 22.88 -10.27 -3.58
N GLN A 45 22.32 -11.12 -2.72
CA GLN A 45 20.98 -11.70 -2.86
C GLN A 45 19.84 -10.72 -2.57
N VAL A 46 20.03 -9.77 -1.64
CA VAL A 46 18.98 -8.79 -1.28
C VAL A 46 18.88 -7.69 -2.32
N SER A 47 19.98 -7.23 -2.91
CA SER A 47 19.95 -6.27 -4.02
C SER A 47 19.27 -6.86 -5.25
N ASN A 48 19.65 -8.08 -5.64
CA ASN A 48 19.07 -8.78 -6.80
C ASN A 48 17.59 -9.10 -6.59
N PHE A 49 17.18 -9.34 -5.34
CA PHE A 49 15.78 -9.52 -4.96
C PHE A 49 14.95 -8.26 -5.24
N PHE A 50 15.43 -7.09 -4.82
CA PHE A 50 14.71 -5.84 -5.04
C PHE A 50 14.70 -5.44 -6.52
N GLU A 51 15.81 -5.56 -7.23
CA GLU A 51 15.88 -5.24 -8.67
C GLU A 51 14.92 -6.11 -9.50
N GLY A 52 14.96 -7.44 -9.36
CA GLY A 52 14.05 -8.32 -10.09
C GLY A 52 12.58 -8.14 -9.70
N HIS A 53 12.30 -7.66 -8.49
CA HIS A 53 10.95 -7.32 -8.04
C HIS A 53 10.45 -5.99 -8.63
N GLU A 54 11.33 -4.98 -8.70
CA GLU A 54 11.06 -3.69 -9.37
C GLU A 54 10.70 -3.90 -10.83
N GLU A 55 11.48 -4.70 -11.57
CA GLU A 55 11.23 -5.02 -12.98
C GLU A 55 9.85 -5.67 -13.20
N LYS A 56 9.46 -6.62 -12.34
CA LYS A 56 8.13 -7.27 -12.43
C LYS A 56 7.00 -6.29 -12.16
N ILE A 57 7.17 -5.39 -11.20
CA ILE A 57 6.18 -4.35 -10.88
C ILE A 57 6.05 -3.37 -12.05
N GLU A 58 7.17 -2.94 -12.62
CA GLU A 58 7.18 -2.03 -13.76
C GLU A 58 6.51 -2.67 -14.98
N ALA A 59 6.85 -3.92 -15.30
CA ALA A 59 6.22 -4.68 -16.37
C ALA A 59 4.70 -4.81 -16.18
N ASP A 60 4.24 -5.03 -14.96
CA ASP A 60 2.80 -5.06 -14.64
C ASP A 60 2.13 -3.69 -14.83
N LEU A 61 2.76 -2.61 -14.35
CA LEU A 61 2.23 -1.25 -14.52
C LEU A 61 2.16 -0.85 -16.01
N LEU A 62 3.17 -1.22 -16.80
CA LEU A 62 3.20 -1.03 -18.25
C LEU A 62 2.10 -1.83 -18.95
N ALA A 63 1.95 -3.11 -18.61
CA ALA A 63 0.91 -3.97 -19.18
C ALA A 63 -0.51 -3.47 -18.90
N ARG A 64 -0.71 -2.76 -17.77
CA ARG A 64 -1.98 -2.11 -17.41
C ARG A 64 -2.16 -0.71 -18.01
N GLY A 65 -1.16 -0.18 -18.71
CA GLY A 65 -1.16 1.19 -19.23
C GLY A 65 -1.17 2.27 -18.15
N GLU A 66 -0.80 1.93 -16.92
CA GLU A 66 -0.76 2.88 -15.80
C GLU A 66 0.46 3.78 -15.86
N ILE A 67 1.57 3.30 -16.44
CA ILE A 67 2.77 4.09 -16.72
C ILE A 67 3.09 4.04 -18.22
N ALA A 68 3.79 5.07 -18.69
CA ALA A 68 4.30 5.10 -20.06
C ALA A 68 5.67 4.42 -20.13
N PRO A 69 6.05 3.81 -21.27
CA PRO A 69 7.42 3.33 -21.47
C PRO A 69 8.37 4.53 -21.37
N ALA A 70 9.34 4.49 -20.47
CA ALA A 70 10.30 5.58 -20.30
C ALA A 70 11.73 5.07 -20.12
N SER A 71 12.70 5.93 -20.46
CA SER A 71 14.14 5.70 -20.27
C SER A 71 14.67 6.11 -18.89
N ILE A 72 13.81 6.61 -18.00
CA ILE A 72 14.12 7.06 -16.63
C ILE A 72 13.00 6.55 -15.72
N PRO A 73 13.32 5.94 -14.55
CA PRO A 73 12.31 5.30 -13.71
C PRO A 73 11.24 6.30 -13.25
N LEU A 74 9.98 5.97 -13.56
CA LEU A 74 8.77 6.74 -13.21
C LEU A 74 8.25 6.40 -11.81
N ILE A 75 8.99 5.58 -11.07
CA ILE A 75 8.64 5.04 -9.78
C ILE A 75 9.64 5.58 -8.75
N SER A 76 9.13 6.17 -7.68
CA SER A 76 9.98 6.57 -6.56
C SER A 76 10.08 5.43 -5.57
N TRP A 77 11.25 4.80 -5.57
CA TRP A 77 11.58 3.70 -4.67
C TRP A 77 12.06 4.27 -3.33
N GLY A 78 11.13 4.73 -2.51
CA GLY A 78 11.44 5.10 -1.12
C GLY A 78 11.87 3.87 -0.30
N CYS A 79 12.83 4.04 0.62
CA CYS A 79 13.35 2.94 1.43
C CYS A 79 12.31 2.36 2.41
N CYS A 80 11.37 3.19 2.90
CA CYS A 80 10.41 2.82 3.94
C CYS A 80 9.17 2.06 3.44
N GLY A 81 9.08 1.76 2.14
CA GLY A 81 7.89 1.20 1.49
C GLY A 81 7.76 -0.32 1.57
N HIS A 82 8.49 -1.04 2.42
CA HIS A 82 8.53 -2.52 2.42
C HIS A 82 8.09 -3.11 3.75
N ALA A 83 7.38 -4.23 3.72
CA ALA A 83 7.10 -5.02 4.91
C ALA A 83 6.85 -6.50 4.58
N HIS A 84 7.09 -7.39 5.56
CA HIS A 84 6.66 -8.78 5.51
C HIS A 84 5.43 -8.96 6.39
N ALA A 85 4.42 -9.62 5.87
CA ALA A 85 3.14 -9.84 6.52
C ALA A 85 2.78 -11.32 6.51
N ILE A 86 2.28 -11.83 7.62
CA ILE A 86 1.67 -13.15 7.70
C ILE A 86 0.18 -12.96 7.83
N PHE A 87 -0.59 -13.48 6.88
CA PHE A 87 -2.06 -13.40 6.87
C PHE A 87 -2.64 -14.77 6.54
N ASN A 88 -3.57 -15.27 7.36
CA ASN A 88 -4.09 -16.66 7.27
C ASN A 88 -2.98 -17.73 7.20
N GLY A 89 -1.88 -17.52 7.93
CA GLY A 89 -0.74 -18.44 7.94
C GLY A 89 0.08 -18.48 6.63
N LYS A 90 -0.17 -17.55 5.70
CA LYS A 90 0.58 -17.39 4.45
C LYS A 90 1.48 -16.17 4.54
N ASP A 91 2.71 -16.30 4.04
CA ASP A 91 3.67 -15.21 3.92
C ASP A 91 3.37 -14.31 2.72
N TYR A 92 3.41 -13.00 2.96
CA TYR A 92 3.25 -11.97 1.95
C TYR A 92 4.33 -10.90 2.06
N TYR A 93 4.80 -10.42 0.92
CA TYR A 93 5.76 -9.34 0.81
C TYR A 93 5.07 -8.10 0.24
N LEU A 94 4.98 -7.08 1.08
CA LEU A 94 4.28 -5.83 0.83
C LEU A 94 5.24 -4.79 0.29
N ARG A 95 4.77 -4.05 -0.71
CA ARG A 95 5.49 -2.90 -1.23
C ARG A 95 4.57 -1.74 -1.53
N ALA A 96 4.78 -0.60 -0.87
CA ALA A 96 4.03 0.62 -1.09
C ALA A 96 4.98 1.71 -1.61
N PHE A 97 4.58 2.34 -2.72
CA PHE A 97 5.40 3.32 -3.42
C PHE A 97 4.51 4.26 -4.24
N ASN A 98 5.11 5.32 -4.78
CA ASN A 98 4.44 6.22 -5.71
C ASN A 98 5.06 6.15 -7.12
N TYR A 99 4.24 6.41 -8.13
CA TYR A 99 4.65 6.47 -9.52
C TYR A 99 3.91 7.57 -10.29
N THR A 100 4.48 7.97 -11.43
CA THR A 100 3.86 8.91 -12.36
C THR A 100 2.95 8.17 -13.34
N VAL A 101 1.66 8.51 -13.39
CA VAL A 101 0.72 7.88 -14.32
C VAL A 101 1.00 8.30 -15.77
N ALA A 102 0.67 7.43 -16.72
CA ALA A 102 0.91 7.61 -18.15
C ALA A 102 0.33 8.94 -18.69
N ALA A 103 -0.90 9.30 -18.30
CA ALA A 103 -1.56 10.50 -18.78
C ALA A 103 -0.78 11.79 -18.43
N GLN A 104 -0.23 11.86 -17.23
CA GLN A 104 0.59 12.99 -16.81
C GLN A 104 1.92 13.03 -17.54
N ARG A 105 2.52 11.86 -17.79
CA ARG A 105 3.75 11.78 -18.57
C ARG A 105 3.55 12.32 -19.99
N LEU A 106 2.46 11.93 -20.66
CA LEU A 106 2.14 12.40 -21.99
C LEU A 106 1.95 13.93 -22.03
N GLU A 107 1.26 14.51 -21.05
CA GLU A 107 1.12 15.97 -20.96
C GLU A 107 2.45 16.66 -20.67
N TYR A 108 3.31 16.07 -19.83
CA TYR A 108 4.65 16.58 -19.57
C TYR A 108 5.49 16.63 -20.85
N GLU A 109 5.52 15.55 -21.62
CA GLU A 109 6.25 15.46 -22.89
C GLU A 109 5.72 16.48 -23.90
N LYS A 110 4.39 16.56 -24.05
CA LYS A 110 3.74 17.55 -24.91
C LYS A 110 4.12 18.98 -24.53
N SER A 111 4.04 19.33 -23.24
CA SER A 111 4.38 20.67 -22.76
C SER A 111 5.85 21.05 -22.98
N THR A 112 6.74 20.05 -22.92
CA THR A 112 8.19 20.21 -23.15
C THR A 112 8.47 20.52 -24.61
N VAL A 113 7.84 19.77 -25.52
CA VAL A 113 7.90 20.03 -26.98
C VAL A 113 7.37 21.41 -27.31
N GLU A 114 6.27 21.82 -26.67
CA GLU A 114 5.62 23.11 -26.91
C GLU A 114 6.28 24.30 -26.17
N LYS A 115 7.35 24.08 -25.39
CA LYS A 115 8.10 25.13 -24.65
C LYS A 115 7.22 26.02 -23.74
N ARG A 116 6.16 25.48 -23.14
CA ARG A 116 5.26 26.23 -22.25
C ARG A 116 5.99 26.68 -20.96
N LYS A 117 5.97 27.98 -20.65
CA LYS A 117 6.63 28.58 -19.46
C LYS A 117 5.90 28.33 -18.14
N HIS A 118 4.57 28.23 -18.16
CA HIS A 118 3.73 27.93 -17.00
C HIS A 118 3.03 26.61 -17.24
N ARG A 119 3.12 25.71 -16.25
CA ARG A 119 2.63 24.34 -16.31
C ARG A 119 1.51 24.23 -15.28
N THR A 120 0.30 23.96 -15.73
CA THR A 120 -0.65 23.28 -14.86
C THR A 120 -0.16 21.84 -14.80
N LEU A 121 0.21 21.37 -13.61
CA LEU A 121 0.48 19.95 -13.45
C LEU A 121 -0.88 19.26 -13.55
N PRO A 122 -1.13 18.39 -14.54
CA PRO A 122 -2.26 17.50 -14.40
C PRO A 122 -2.00 16.66 -13.14
N GLY A 123 -3.03 16.37 -12.36
CA GLY A 123 -2.93 15.30 -11.36
C GLY A 123 -2.47 14.01 -12.02
N GLY A 124 -1.88 13.12 -11.24
CA GLY A 124 -1.34 11.88 -11.82
C GLY A 124 -0.13 11.28 -11.13
N GLY A 125 0.26 11.76 -9.96
CA GLY A 125 1.06 10.96 -9.04
C GLY A 125 0.12 9.95 -8.37
N ALA A 126 0.40 8.67 -8.47
CA ALA A 126 -0.37 7.61 -7.81
C ALA A 126 0.47 6.96 -6.71
N CYS A 127 -0.16 6.65 -5.57
CA CYS A 127 0.42 5.70 -4.62
C CYS A 127 -0.27 4.35 -4.75
N VAL A 128 0.46 3.28 -4.55
CA VAL A 128 -0.03 1.91 -4.70
C VAL A 128 0.58 1.02 -3.64
N LEU A 129 -0.19 0.04 -3.18
CA LEU A 129 0.29 -1.11 -2.43
C LEU A 129 0.31 -2.33 -3.35
N TYR A 130 1.46 -2.96 -3.52
CA TYR A 130 1.63 -4.27 -4.12
C TYR A 130 1.81 -5.33 -3.04
N VAL A 131 1.23 -6.51 -3.26
CA VAL A 131 1.36 -7.67 -2.39
C VAL A 131 1.77 -8.86 -3.22
N ASN A 132 2.80 -9.54 -2.76
CA ASN A 132 3.40 -10.68 -3.43
C ASN A 132 3.44 -11.89 -2.50
N ASP A 133 3.36 -13.08 -3.06
CA ASP A 133 3.60 -14.31 -2.32
C ASP A 133 5.10 -14.50 -2.00
N LYS A 134 5.43 -15.61 -1.32
CA LYS A 134 6.82 -15.98 -0.99
C LYS A 134 7.72 -16.23 -2.19
N ASP A 135 7.14 -16.52 -3.35
CA ASP A 135 7.84 -16.74 -4.60
C ASP A 135 7.91 -15.44 -5.43
N LEU A 136 7.49 -14.31 -4.82
CA LEU A 136 7.46 -12.96 -5.38
C LEU A 136 6.58 -12.81 -6.61
N ASN A 137 5.54 -13.63 -6.72
CA ASN A 137 4.49 -13.41 -7.68
C ASN A 137 3.48 -12.43 -7.10
N LYS A 138 3.08 -11.45 -7.92
CA LYS A 138 2.02 -10.51 -7.55
C LYS A 138 0.73 -11.28 -7.30
N VAL A 139 0.18 -11.17 -6.09
CA VAL A 139 -1.12 -11.78 -5.72
C VAL A 139 -2.23 -10.73 -5.59
N ALA A 140 -1.88 -9.49 -5.24
CA ALA A 140 -2.82 -8.38 -5.19
C ALA A 140 -2.10 -7.04 -5.37
N ALA A 141 -2.82 -6.03 -5.83
CA ALA A 141 -2.36 -4.64 -5.82
C ALA A 141 -3.56 -3.71 -5.63
N LEU A 142 -3.33 -2.59 -4.95
CA LEU A 142 -4.35 -1.57 -4.69
C LEU A 142 -3.78 -0.18 -4.91
N LYS A 143 -4.34 0.54 -5.89
CA LYS A 143 -4.09 1.98 -6.07
C LYS A 143 -4.79 2.73 -4.95
N ILE A 144 -4.04 3.49 -4.15
CA ILE A 144 -4.56 4.22 -3.00
C ILE A 144 -5.43 5.36 -3.52
N SER A 145 -6.66 5.42 -3.02
CA SER A 145 -7.59 6.50 -3.35
C SER A 145 -7.22 7.73 -2.53
N LEU A 146 -6.67 8.73 -3.22
CA LEU A 146 -6.42 10.04 -2.63
C LEU A 146 -7.74 10.83 -2.52
N PRO A 147 -7.86 11.72 -1.53
CA PRO A 147 -8.97 12.66 -1.46
C PRO A 147 -8.86 13.63 -2.65
N GLU A 148 -9.98 14.25 -3.03
CA GLU A 148 -9.98 15.30 -4.07
C GLU A 148 -9.51 14.80 -5.46
N ASN A 149 -9.73 13.50 -5.73
CA ASN A 149 -9.28 12.67 -6.87
C ASN A 149 -9.76 13.08 -8.29
N ASN A 150 -10.16 14.34 -8.51
CA ASN A 150 -10.60 14.86 -9.81
C ASN A 150 -9.42 15.21 -10.73
N TYR A 151 -8.36 14.38 -10.76
CA TYR A 151 -7.07 14.74 -11.36
C TYR A 151 -6.45 16.02 -10.75
N GLY A 152 -6.85 16.37 -9.53
CA GLY A 152 -6.36 17.52 -8.78
C GLY A 152 -5.29 17.18 -7.76
N THR A 153 -4.87 15.91 -7.66
CA THR A 153 -3.90 15.46 -6.65
C THR A 153 -2.72 14.72 -7.27
N TRP A 154 -1.56 14.87 -6.62
CA TRP A 154 -0.37 14.09 -6.90
C TRP A 154 0.10 13.40 -5.63
N CYS A 155 0.20 12.07 -5.67
CA CYS A 155 0.89 11.32 -4.61
C CYS A 155 2.39 11.54 -4.69
N ASN A 156 2.93 12.21 -3.68
CA ASN A 156 4.33 12.55 -3.58
C ASN A 156 5.17 11.40 -3.02
N GLY A 157 4.63 10.64 -2.07
CA GLY A 157 5.37 9.56 -1.45
C GLY A 157 4.54 8.70 -0.50
N VAL A 158 5.06 7.52 -0.25
CA VAL A 158 4.67 6.65 0.85
C VAL A 158 5.76 6.72 1.92
N ASP A 159 5.39 7.08 3.14
CA ASP A 159 6.35 7.28 4.23
C ASP A 159 6.53 6.04 5.11
N GLY A 160 5.77 4.96 4.87
CA GLY A 160 5.92 3.70 5.60
C GLY A 160 4.82 2.67 5.39
N ILE A 161 5.02 1.47 5.96
CA ILE A 161 3.98 0.46 6.15
C ILE A 161 4.04 0.00 7.61
N GLY A 162 2.88 -0.11 8.26
CA GLY A 162 2.78 -0.69 9.60
C GLY A 162 1.49 -1.45 9.82
N SER A 163 1.48 -2.40 10.76
CA SER A 163 0.25 -3.14 11.12
C SER A 163 -0.85 -2.16 11.57
N ALA A 164 -2.12 -2.45 11.30
CA ALA A 164 -3.25 -1.70 11.84
C ALA A 164 -3.42 -1.88 13.36
N GLY A 165 -2.66 -2.81 13.97
CA GLY A 165 -2.70 -3.14 15.38
C GLY A 165 -3.42 -4.47 15.65
N LYS A 166 -3.36 -4.93 16.90
CA LYS A 166 -3.93 -6.23 17.30
C LYS A 166 -5.41 -6.33 16.93
N GLY A 167 -5.81 -7.49 16.39
CA GLY A 167 -7.19 -7.80 16.01
C GLY A 167 -7.68 -7.09 14.75
N ARG A 168 -6.77 -6.49 13.96
CA ARG A 168 -7.13 -5.80 12.71
C ARG A 168 -6.33 -6.37 11.55
N ASP A 169 -7.05 -7.01 10.64
CA ASP A 169 -6.50 -7.51 9.37
C ASP A 169 -6.30 -6.35 8.40
N GLY A 170 -5.15 -5.71 8.49
CA GLY A 170 -4.76 -4.66 7.57
C GLY A 170 -3.51 -3.91 7.97
N VAL A 171 -3.06 -3.07 7.05
CA VAL A 171 -1.90 -2.20 7.23
C VAL A 171 -2.28 -0.74 7.15
N LEU A 172 -1.50 0.08 7.83
CA LEU A 172 -1.53 1.53 7.80
C LEU A 172 -0.39 2.02 6.90
N ILE A 173 -0.72 2.90 5.97
CA ILE A 173 0.22 3.46 5.00
C ILE A 173 0.14 4.99 5.10
N PRO A 174 1.13 5.64 5.72
CA PRO A 174 1.27 7.08 5.66
C PRO A 174 1.67 7.52 4.26
N ILE A 175 1.01 8.56 3.78
CA ILE A 175 1.20 9.10 2.44
C ILE A 175 1.35 10.63 2.51
N SER A 176 2.19 11.15 1.62
CA SER A 176 2.27 12.57 1.32
C SER A 176 1.72 12.83 -0.07
N TYR A 177 0.91 13.88 -0.21
CA TYR A 177 0.34 14.30 -1.49
C TYR A 177 0.19 15.81 -1.54
N TYR A 178 0.01 16.38 -2.73
CA TYR A 178 -0.30 17.80 -2.90
C TYR A 178 -1.37 17.99 -3.97
N LEU A 179 -2.03 19.14 -3.94
CA LEU A 179 -2.99 19.50 -4.98
C LEU A 179 -2.29 20.15 -6.16
N THR A 180 -2.64 19.73 -7.36
CA THR A 180 -1.97 20.14 -8.60
C THR A 180 -2.54 21.42 -9.22
N ASP A 181 -3.65 21.93 -8.68
CA ASP A 181 -4.21 23.25 -8.97
C ASP A 181 -3.52 24.39 -8.18
N ASN A 182 -2.67 24.05 -7.20
CA ASN A 182 -1.88 25.03 -6.48
C ASN A 182 -0.79 25.66 -7.36
N THR A 183 -0.43 26.91 -7.05
CA THR A 183 0.66 27.60 -7.73
C THR A 183 1.97 26.84 -7.50
N PRO A 184 2.70 26.41 -8.55
CA PRO A 184 3.97 25.75 -8.39
C PRO A 184 4.97 26.60 -7.61
N ALA A 185 5.83 25.95 -6.81
CA ALA A 185 6.91 26.62 -6.11
C ALA A 185 7.81 27.39 -7.09
N LYS A 186 8.03 28.68 -6.82
CA LYS A 186 8.91 29.56 -7.59
C LYS A 186 10.30 29.67 -6.98
N ARG A 187 10.43 29.32 -5.71
CA ARG A 187 11.70 29.34 -4.97
C ARG A 187 11.92 28.02 -4.23
N PRO A 188 13.18 27.60 -3.98
CA PRO A 188 13.46 26.38 -3.23
C PRO A 188 12.76 26.31 -1.87
N GLU A 189 12.60 27.43 -1.17
CA GLU A 189 11.96 27.48 0.15
C GLU A 189 10.44 27.28 0.09
N GLU A 190 9.85 27.33 -1.11
CA GLU A 190 8.44 27.08 -1.37
C GLU A 190 8.18 25.59 -1.67
N ILE A 191 9.23 24.80 -1.92
CA ILE A 191 9.10 23.35 -2.11
C ILE A 191 8.61 22.72 -0.81
N GLY A 192 7.56 21.90 -0.90
CA GLY A 192 6.93 21.30 0.27
C GLY A 192 5.80 22.14 0.87
N GLN A 193 5.69 23.43 0.54
CA GLN A 193 4.57 24.25 0.97
C GLN A 193 3.27 23.73 0.32
N GLY A 194 2.27 23.43 1.14
CA GLY A 194 1.01 22.85 0.67
C GLY A 194 1.02 21.33 0.55
N TRP A 195 2.08 20.63 0.97
CA TRP A 195 2.03 19.18 1.14
C TRP A 195 1.02 18.81 2.22
N ARG A 196 0.25 17.78 1.92
CA ARG A 196 -0.75 17.18 2.77
C ARG A 196 -0.26 15.79 3.16
N TYR A 197 -0.54 15.43 4.41
CA TYR A 197 -0.14 14.14 4.98
C TYR A 197 -1.37 13.46 5.55
N MET A 198 -1.51 12.18 5.27
CA MET A 198 -2.57 11.35 5.84
C MET A 198 -2.10 9.89 5.94
N THR A 199 -2.84 9.08 6.68
CA THR A 199 -2.59 7.64 6.77
C THR A 199 -3.83 6.91 6.33
N VAL A 200 -3.70 5.99 5.37
CA VAL A 200 -4.81 5.13 4.93
C VAL A 200 -4.74 3.78 5.62
N LEU A 201 -5.90 3.18 5.86
CA LEU A 201 -6.03 1.80 6.31
C LEU A 201 -6.36 0.93 5.10
N ILE A 202 -5.51 -0.06 4.81
CA ILE A 202 -5.76 -1.08 3.80
C ILE A 202 -6.08 -2.39 4.49
N ARG A 203 -7.33 -2.86 4.36
CA ARG A 203 -7.82 -4.12 4.90
C ARG A 203 -7.44 -5.28 4.01
N PHE A 204 -7.14 -6.41 4.64
CA PHE A 204 -6.85 -7.68 4.00
C PHE A 204 -8.05 -8.58 4.19
N ALA A 205 -8.47 -9.26 3.14
CA ALA A 205 -9.53 -10.26 3.20
C ALA A 205 -9.18 -11.43 2.29
N GLU A 206 -9.75 -12.60 2.57
CA GLU A 206 -9.73 -13.73 1.66
C GLU A 206 -11.11 -13.87 1.02
N VAL A 207 -11.17 -13.79 -0.31
CA VAL A 207 -12.39 -13.94 -1.11
C VAL A 207 -12.11 -14.99 -2.17
N ASP A 208 -12.88 -16.08 -2.16
CA ASP A 208 -12.72 -17.23 -3.07
C ASP A 208 -11.27 -17.77 -3.12
N GLY A 209 -10.62 -17.85 -1.95
CA GLY A 209 -9.25 -18.34 -1.81
C GLY A 209 -8.16 -17.37 -2.28
N LYS A 210 -8.53 -16.14 -2.66
CA LYS A 210 -7.61 -15.10 -3.13
C LYS A 210 -7.53 -13.95 -2.14
N LEU A 211 -6.34 -13.36 -2.01
CA LEU A 211 -6.13 -12.15 -1.24
C LEU A 211 -6.85 -10.97 -1.92
N SER A 212 -7.69 -10.28 -1.17
CA SER A 212 -8.35 -9.04 -1.57
C SER A 212 -7.88 -7.89 -0.67
N LEU A 213 -7.71 -6.72 -1.29
CA LEU A 213 -7.27 -5.50 -0.63
C LEU A 213 -8.37 -4.45 -0.75
N THR A 214 -8.66 -3.74 0.33
CA THR A 214 -9.66 -2.66 0.32
C THR A 214 -9.20 -1.51 1.19
N GLN A 215 -9.27 -0.29 0.68
CA GLN A 215 -9.07 0.91 1.48
C GLN A 215 -10.31 1.15 2.36
N ASP A 216 -10.13 1.23 3.67
CA ASP A 216 -11.19 1.42 4.66
C ASP A 216 -11.10 2.82 5.28
N ASP A 217 -11.83 3.75 4.69
CA ASP A 217 -11.83 5.16 5.10
C ASP A 217 -12.90 5.48 6.16
N ARG A 218 -13.72 4.52 6.57
CA ARG A 218 -14.88 4.76 7.46
C ARG A 218 -14.48 5.36 8.81
N CYS A 219 -13.32 4.95 9.31
CA CYS A 219 -12.85 5.34 10.63
C CYS A 219 -11.91 6.54 10.61
N LEU A 220 -10.83 6.44 9.84
CA LEU A 220 -9.81 7.50 9.81
C LEU A 220 -10.29 8.69 8.99
N GLY A 221 -11.20 8.49 8.04
CA GLY A 221 -11.61 9.48 7.06
C GLY A 221 -10.62 9.60 5.90
N ASN A 222 -11.09 10.20 4.81
CA ASN A 222 -10.31 10.53 3.63
C ASN A 222 -10.80 11.87 3.04
N PRO A 223 -10.08 12.99 3.23
CA PRO A 223 -8.77 13.09 3.88
C PRO A 223 -8.82 12.90 5.39
N ASN A 224 -7.66 12.59 5.99
CA ASN A 224 -7.43 12.70 7.44
C ASN A 224 -6.11 13.44 7.72
N LYS A 225 -5.83 13.70 9.01
CA LYS A 225 -4.65 14.48 9.46
C LYS A 225 -3.58 13.61 10.13
N TYR A 226 -3.71 12.29 10.09
CA TYR A 226 -2.78 11.39 10.75
C TYR A 226 -1.55 11.20 9.87
N LYS A 227 -0.44 11.86 10.22
CA LYS A 227 0.83 11.71 9.49
C LYS A 227 1.57 10.41 9.83
N GLU A 228 1.34 9.86 11.01
CA GLU A 228 2.15 8.75 11.53
C GLU A 228 1.31 7.55 11.95
N ILE A 229 1.83 6.34 11.73
CA ILE A 229 1.18 5.07 12.09
C ILE A 229 0.72 5.04 13.55
N PRO A 230 1.51 5.43 14.57
CA PRO A 230 1.05 5.41 15.97
C PRO A 230 -0.16 6.30 16.21
N SER A 231 -0.22 7.47 15.57
CA SER A 231 -1.35 8.40 15.69
C SER A 231 -2.62 7.83 15.06
N ALA A 232 -2.50 7.20 13.88
CA ALA A 232 -3.60 6.53 13.20
C ALA A 232 -4.10 5.30 13.99
N ARG A 233 -3.20 4.48 14.55
CA ARG A 233 -3.58 3.36 15.44
C ARG A 233 -4.38 3.82 16.66
N LYS A 234 -3.96 4.92 17.28
CA LYS A 234 -4.68 5.51 18.43
C LYS A 234 -6.08 6.02 18.03
N ALA A 235 -6.26 6.47 16.81
CA ALA A 235 -7.58 6.84 16.29
C ALA A 235 -8.44 5.60 16.01
N LEU A 236 -7.88 4.58 15.34
CA LEU A 236 -8.57 3.31 15.10
C LEU A 236 -9.07 2.65 16.39
N SER A 237 -8.27 2.68 17.46
CA SER A 237 -8.65 2.07 18.74
C SER A 237 -9.82 2.76 19.43
N ARG A 238 -10.12 4.02 19.09
CA ARG A 238 -11.28 4.76 19.62
C ARG A 238 -12.56 4.52 18.81
N CYS A 239 -12.38 4.11 17.56
CA CYS A 239 -13.44 3.89 16.58
C CYS A 239 -14.28 2.65 16.88
N GLU A 240 -13.65 1.63 17.43
CA GLU A 240 -14.32 0.37 17.82
C GLU A 240 -15.05 0.47 19.16
N GLY A 241 -14.91 1.60 19.86
CA GLY A 241 -15.69 1.93 21.05
C GLY A 241 -17.01 2.65 20.75
N GLN A 242 -17.38 2.76 19.47
CA GLN A 242 -18.62 3.36 18.95
C GLN A 242 -19.39 2.33 18.15
#